data_AF-A0A410MGI8-F1
#
_entry.id   AF-A0A410MGI8-F1
#
_cell.length_a   1.000
_cell.length_b   1.000
_cell.length_c   1.000
_cell.angle_alpha   90.00
_cell.angle_beta   90.00
_cell.angle_gamma   90.00
#
_symmetry.space_group_name_H-M   'P 1'
#
loop_
_entity.id
_entity.type
_entity.pdbx_description
1 polymer ?
#
loop_
_entity_poly.entity_id
_entity_poly.type
_entity_poly.pdbx_seq_one_letter_code
_entity_poly.pdbx_strand_id
1 'polypeptide(L)'
;MKDYKAYLIDLDGTMYKGDKKIDGSSEFVRYLKSKKLPYIFLTNNSSKTTGQIAEKLIKLGVEATEEQVYTSSIATAEYIKSENSSARVFVIGEHGLYDALENEGLLLVEKDADYVVIGIDREINYEKLTQACLEVRQGAVLLSTNGDIAIPTERGMVPGNGALTAVISVSTRTEPIFVGKPESLIMDRALKRLGYGREEVLMVGDNYNTDIKAGIRAGIDTLMVETGLSSFNDLTDDDVHPTYKCFDLFDWMKKSDGTTY
;
A
#
# COMPACT_ATOMS: atom_id res chain seq x y z
N MET A 1 19.01 2.69 19.65
CA MET A 1 17.91 3.24 18.82
C MET A 1 16.63 3.22 19.64
N LYS A 2 15.54 3.82 19.18
CA LYS A 2 14.25 3.64 19.85
C LYS A 2 13.79 2.20 19.66
N ASP A 3 13.27 1.60 20.72
CA ASP A 3 12.72 0.24 20.67
C ASP A 3 11.28 0.30 20.17
N TYR A 4 11.08 -0.10 18.91
CA TYR A 4 9.76 -0.22 18.30
C TYR A 4 9.11 -1.54 18.67
N LYS A 5 7.80 -1.51 18.90
CA LYS A 5 7.02 -2.70 19.27
C LYS A 5 6.50 -3.43 18.05
N ALA A 6 6.33 -2.75 16.92
CA ALA A 6 5.86 -3.38 15.70
C ALA A 6 6.29 -2.65 14.41
N TYR A 7 6.09 -3.28 13.26
CA TYR A 7 6.60 -2.82 11.97
C TYR A 7 5.53 -2.81 10.88
N LEU A 8 5.52 -1.76 10.07
CA LEU A 8 4.88 -1.74 8.75
C LEU A 8 6.00 -1.86 7.72
N ILE A 9 5.87 -2.78 6.75
CA ILE A 9 6.95 -3.12 5.83
C ILE A 9 6.44 -3.06 4.41
N ASP A 10 6.98 -2.17 3.58
CA ASP A 10 6.71 -2.18 2.14
C ASP A 10 7.20 -3.49 1.48
N LEU A 11 6.68 -3.79 0.29
CA LEU A 11 7.02 -5.00 -0.46
C LEU A 11 7.97 -4.74 -1.63
N ASP A 12 7.54 -3.93 -2.60
CA ASP A 12 8.19 -3.78 -3.91
C ASP A 12 9.32 -2.76 -3.81
N GLY A 13 10.57 -3.24 -3.72
CA GLY A 13 11.77 -2.42 -3.50
C GLY A 13 12.34 -2.57 -2.09
N THR A 14 11.60 -3.20 -1.17
CA THR A 14 12.03 -3.48 0.21
C THR A 14 12.19 -4.98 0.50
N MET A 15 11.23 -5.82 0.10
CA MET A 15 11.29 -7.28 0.28
C MET A 15 11.70 -8.01 -0.99
N TYR A 16 11.28 -7.51 -2.15
CA TYR A 16 11.63 -8.05 -3.46
C TYR A 16 11.61 -6.96 -4.54
N LYS A 17 12.25 -7.23 -5.69
CA LYS A 17 12.20 -6.37 -6.88
C LYS A 17 11.83 -7.22 -8.10
N GLY A 18 10.61 -7.05 -8.59
CA GLY A 18 10.05 -7.95 -9.60
C GLY A 18 9.95 -9.38 -9.04
N ASP A 19 10.66 -10.33 -9.67
CA ASP A 19 10.73 -11.73 -9.25
C ASP A 19 12.03 -12.09 -8.51
N LYS A 20 12.83 -11.08 -8.16
CA LYS A 20 14.07 -11.28 -7.39
C LYS A 20 13.87 -10.87 -5.94
N LYS A 21 14.33 -11.71 -5.02
CA LYS A 21 14.42 -11.39 -3.59
C LYS A 21 15.40 -10.24 -3.37
N ILE A 22 15.13 -9.37 -2.39
CA ILE A 22 16.12 -8.41 -1.88
C ILE A 22 16.90 -9.08 -0.74
N ASP A 23 18.21 -8.90 -0.73
CA ASP A 23 19.07 -9.45 0.31
C ASP A 23 18.71 -8.87 1.69
N GLY A 24 18.66 -9.73 2.71
CA GLY A 24 18.26 -9.36 4.07
C GLY A 24 16.76 -9.42 4.34
N SER A 25 15.90 -9.55 3.32
CA SER A 25 14.44 -9.64 3.50
C SER A 25 14.00 -10.83 4.35
N SER A 26 14.45 -12.04 4.00
CA SER A 26 14.16 -13.27 4.76
C SER A 26 14.73 -13.20 6.18
N GLU A 27 15.94 -12.67 6.30
CA GLU A 27 16.67 -12.51 7.55
C GLU A 27 15.96 -11.53 8.49
N PHE A 28 15.47 -10.43 7.94
CA PHE A 28 14.70 -9.42 8.67
C PHE A 28 13.39 -9.99 9.22
N VAL A 29 12.66 -10.77 8.43
CA VAL A 29 11.46 -11.45 8.92
C VAL A 29 11.79 -12.44 10.04
N ARG A 30 12.83 -13.25 9.89
CA ARG A 30 13.27 -14.18 10.95
C ARG A 30 13.71 -13.43 12.20
N TYR A 31 14.39 -12.30 12.04
CA TYR A 31 14.78 -11.40 13.12
C TYR A 31 13.55 -10.92 13.91
N LEU A 32 12.55 -10.32 13.23
CA LEU A 32 11.32 -9.85 13.87
C LEU A 32 10.60 -10.98 14.61
N LYS A 33 10.49 -12.16 14.00
CA LYS A 33 9.90 -13.35 14.63
C LYS A 33 10.67 -13.78 15.89
N SER A 34 11.99 -13.82 15.84
CA SER A 34 12.83 -14.20 16.98
C SER A 34 12.67 -13.26 18.19
N LYS A 35 12.39 -11.98 17.90
CA LYS A 35 12.12 -10.93 18.89
C LYS A 35 10.65 -10.84 19.28
N LYS A 36 9.76 -11.63 18.65
CA LYS A 36 8.30 -11.58 18.81
C LYS A 36 7.72 -10.19 18.51
N LEU A 37 8.29 -9.50 17.52
CA LEU A 37 7.85 -8.19 17.06
C LEU A 37 6.79 -8.39 15.97
N PRO A 38 5.52 -7.98 16.18
CA PRO A 38 4.49 -8.04 15.16
C PRO A 38 4.84 -7.16 13.95
N TYR A 39 4.39 -7.58 12.77
CA TYR A 39 4.56 -6.80 11.56
C TYR A 39 3.45 -7.04 10.55
N ILE A 40 3.24 -6.07 9.68
CA ILE A 40 2.36 -6.15 8.52
C ILE A 40 3.14 -5.77 7.26
N PHE A 41 2.99 -6.57 6.21
CA PHE A 41 3.39 -6.22 4.86
C PHE A 41 2.36 -5.28 4.23
N LEU A 42 2.77 -4.05 3.92
CA LEU A 42 1.90 -2.95 3.52
C LEU A 42 2.15 -2.53 2.07
N THR A 43 1.21 -2.78 1.17
CA THR A 43 1.39 -2.53 -0.28
C THR A 43 0.25 -1.74 -0.91
N ASN A 44 0.58 -0.89 -1.90
CA ASN A 44 -0.39 -0.23 -2.75
C ASN A 44 -1.04 -1.14 -3.80
N ASN A 45 -0.57 -2.39 -3.94
CA ASN A 45 -1.12 -3.33 -4.91
C ASN A 45 -2.60 -3.62 -4.63
N SER A 46 -3.47 -3.24 -5.57
CA SER A 46 -4.92 -3.51 -5.50
C SER A 46 -5.38 -4.64 -6.43
N SER A 47 -4.44 -5.31 -7.10
CA SER A 47 -4.73 -6.33 -8.12
C SER A 47 -4.76 -7.76 -7.59
N LYS A 48 -3.90 -8.04 -6.61
CA LYS A 48 -3.68 -9.39 -6.09
C LYS A 48 -4.38 -9.58 -4.76
N THR A 49 -4.80 -10.81 -4.50
CA THR A 49 -5.31 -11.22 -3.19
C THR A 49 -4.17 -11.33 -2.17
N THR A 50 -4.51 -11.34 -0.88
CA THR A 50 -3.53 -11.55 0.20
C THR A 50 -2.82 -12.88 0.07
N GLY A 51 -3.54 -13.95 -0.28
CA GLY A 51 -2.98 -15.27 -0.59
C GLY A 51 -1.95 -15.25 -1.71
N GLN A 52 -2.26 -14.60 -2.83
CA GLN A 52 -1.33 -14.49 -3.96
C GLN A 52 -0.06 -13.72 -3.59
N ILE A 53 -0.16 -12.69 -2.73
CA ILE A 53 0.99 -11.91 -2.26
C ILE A 53 1.82 -12.74 -1.28
N ALA A 54 1.18 -13.40 -0.31
CA ALA A 54 1.86 -14.27 0.65
C ALA A 54 2.58 -15.43 -0.04
N GLU A 55 1.94 -16.10 -1.01
CA GLU A 55 2.57 -17.13 -1.83
C GLU A 55 3.81 -16.62 -2.58
N LYS A 56 3.74 -15.39 -3.12
CA LYS A 56 4.90 -14.78 -3.78
C LYS A 56 6.06 -14.60 -2.80
N LEU A 57 5.79 -14.08 -1.59
CA LEU A 57 6.80 -13.91 -0.56
C LEU A 57 7.45 -15.26 -0.18
N ILE A 58 6.62 -16.30 0.02
CA ILE A 58 7.09 -17.65 0.34
C ILE A 58 7.97 -18.22 -0.77
N LYS A 59 7.57 -18.07 -2.04
CA LYS A 59 8.37 -18.50 -3.20
C LYS A 59 9.74 -17.83 -3.26
N LEU A 60 9.85 -16.60 -2.74
CA LEU A 60 11.11 -15.85 -2.62
C LEU A 60 11.87 -16.13 -1.32
N GLY A 61 11.40 -17.08 -0.49
CA GLY A 61 12.04 -17.46 0.77
C GLY A 61 11.77 -16.50 1.93
N VAL A 62 10.73 -15.67 1.83
CA VAL A 62 10.26 -14.79 2.91
C VAL A 62 9.04 -15.43 3.54
N GLU A 63 9.12 -15.75 4.83
CA GLU A 63 8.01 -16.37 5.54
C GLU A 63 6.86 -15.36 5.72
N ALA A 64 5.68 -15.65 5.15
CA ALA A 64 4.52 -14.78 5.22
C ALA A 64 3.24 -15.59 5.39
N THR A 65 2.22 -14.99 5.99
CA THR A 65 0.84 -15.48 5.97
C THR A 65 -0.09 -14.43 5.37
N GLU A 66 -1.30 -14.84 4.98
CA GLU A 66 -2.27 -13.91 4.36
C GLU A 66 -2.68 -12.79 5.33
N GLU A 67 -2.78 -13.10 6.62
CA GLU A 67 -3.19 -12.16 7.67
C GLU A 67 -2.16 -11.03 7.86
N GLN A 68 -0.90 -11.30 7.51
CA GLN A 68 0.20 -10.35 7.57
C GLN A 68 0.22 -9.41 6.36
N VAL A 69 -0.54 -9.68 5.30
CA VAL A 69 -0.60 -8.82 4.12
C VAL A 69 -1.76 -7.84 4.26
N TYR A 70 -1.46 -6.55 4.06
CA TYR A 70 -2.43 -5.47 4.07
C TYR A 70 -2.26 -4.62 2.80
N THR A 71 -3.31 -4.59 2.00
CA THR A 71 -3.31 -3.95 0.68
C THR A 71 -4.14 -2.67 0.69
N SER A 72 -3.92 -1.82 -0.30
CA SER A 72 -4.79 -0.68 -0.59
C SER A 72 -6.25 -1.09 -0.83
N SER A 73 -6.51 -2.28 -1.39
CA SER A 73 -7.87 -2.82 -1.54
C SER A 73 -8.56 -3.04 -0.20
N ILE A 74 -7.86 -3.67 0.77
CA ILE A 74 -8.41 -3.91 2.11
C ILE A 74 -8.66 -2.58 2.83
N ALA A 75 -7.67 -1.67 2.79
CA ALA A 75 -7.83 -0.34 3.38
C ALA A 75 -9.04 0.43 2.79
N THR A 76 -9.27 0.28 1.48
CA THR A 76 -10.41 0.90 0.79
C THR A 76 -11.73 0.29 1.25
N ALA A 77 -11.81 -1.04 1.33
CA ALA A 77 -13.00 -1.75 1.78
C ALA A 77 -13.34 -1.40 3.24
N GLU A 78 -12.36 -1.44 4.15
CA GLU A 78 -12.52 -1.09 5.56
C GLU A 78 -12.91 0.39 5.75
N TYR A 79 -12.42 1.29 4.88
CA TYR A 79 -12.82 2.69 4.88
C TYR A 79 -14.30 2.84 4.52
N ILE A 80 -14.73 2.30 3.38
CA ILE A 80 -16.14 2.34 2.95
C ILE A 80 -17.04 1.74 4.04
N LYS A 81 -16.66 0.58 4.58
CA LYS A 81 -17.42 -0.12 5.62
C LYS A 81 -17.66 0.73 6.85
N SER A 82 -16.65 1.50 7.27
CA SER A 82 -16.76 2.38 8.44
C SER A 82 -17.62 3.62 8.21
N GLU A 83 -17.71 4.10 6.97
CA GLU A 83 -18.54 5.27 6.62
C GLU A 83 -19.99 4.84 6.35
N ASN A 84 -20.18 3.72 5.65
CA ASN A 84 -21.49 3.16 5.32
C ASN A 84 -21.42 1.64 5.21
N SER A 85 -21.95 0.95 6.23
CA SER A 85 -21.89 -0.51 6.33
C SER A 85 -22.70 -1.28 5.28
N SER A 86 -23.60 -0.59 4.57
CA SER A 86 -24.51 -1.13 3.57
C SER A 86 -24.32 -0.46 2.20
N ALA A 87 -23.15 0.13 1.98
CA ALA A 87 -22.82 0.83 0.75
C ALA A 87 -22.94 -0.05 -0.49
N ARG A 88 -23.51 0.53 -1.55
CA ARG A 88 -23.47 0.02 -2.90
C ARG A 88 -22.24 0.57 -3.61
N VAL A 89 -21.45 -0.30 -4.20
CA VAL A 89 -20.14 0.04 -4.75
C VAL A 89 -20.05 -0.36 -6.22
N PHE A 90 -19.81 0.61 -7.09
CA PHE A 90 -19.39 0.35 -8.47
C PHE A 90 -17.86 0.24 -8.49
N VAL A 91 -17.34 -0.84 -9.07
CA VAL A 91 -15.92 -1.18 -8.98
C VAL A 91 -15.29 -1.27 -10.37
N ILE A 92 -14.13 -0.62 -10.53
CA ILE A 92 -13.19 -0.87 -11.61
C ILE A 92 -11.90 -1.38 -10.98
N GLY A 93 -11.47 -2.58 -11.32
CA GLY A 93 -10.24 -3.14 -10.76
C GLY A 93 -10.00 -4.59 -11.18
N GLU A 94 -8.99 -5.20 -10.57
CA GLU A 94 -8.70 -6.63 -10.70
C GLU A 94 -9.17 -7.39 -9.44
N HIS A 95 -9.04 -8.72 -9.49
CA HIS A 95 -9.60 -9.66 -8.50
C HIS A 95 -9.34 -9.29 -7.03
N GLY A 96 -8.13 -8.85 -6.68
CA GLY A 96 -7.79 -8.46 -5.32
C GLY A 96 -8.62 -7.30 -4.75
N LEU A 97 -9.18 -6.43 -5.60
CA LEU A 97 -10.09 -5.37 -5.16
C LEU A 97 -11.51 -5.92 -4.91
N TYR A 98 -12.02 -6.74 -5.82
CA TYR A 98 -13.32 -7.39 -5.65
C TYR A 98 -13.36 -8.22 -4.37
N ASP A 99 -12.35 -9.08 -4.17
CA ASP A 99 -12.26 -9.94 -2.98
C ASP A 99 -12.25 -9.12 -1.68
N ALA A 100 -11.53 -8.00 -1.64
CA ALA A 100 -11.48 -7.17 -0.44
C ALA A 100 -12.84 -6.53 -0.11
N LEU A 101 -13.55 -6.02 -1.13
CA LEU A 101 -14.85 -5.38 -0.95
C LEU A 101 -15.94 -6.40 -0.55
N GLU A 102 -15.93 -7.59 -1.17
CA GLU A 102 -16.87 -8.67 -0.87
C GLU A 102 -16.63 -9.25 0.53
N ASN A 103 -15.37 -9.42 0.95
CA ASN A 103 -15.03 -9.91 2.29
C ASN A 103 -15.48 -8.96 3.41
N GLU A 104 -15.53 -7.65 3.16
CA GLU A 104 -16.12 -6.66 4.07
C GLU A 104 -17.67 -6.62 4.02
N GLY A 105 -18.27 -7.42 3.13
CA GLY A 105 -19.71 -7.53 2.94
C GLY A 105 -20.34 -6.29 2.31
N LEU A 106 -19.61 -5.61 1.43
CA LEU A 106 -20.13 -4.49 0.64
C LEU A 106 -20.92 -4.99 -0.58
N LEU A 107 -21.90 -4.22 -1.02
CA LEU A 107 -22.78 -4.61 -2.14
C LEU A 107 -22.20 -4.12 -3.45
N LEU A 108 -21.66 -5.01 -4.27
CA LEU A 108 -21.17 -4.64 -5.60
C LEU A 108 -22.34 -4.45 -6.56
N VAL A 109 -22.40 -3.32 -7.24
CA VAL A 109 -23.50 -2.94 -8.14
C VAL A 109 -22.97 -2.39 -9.47
N GLU A 110 -23.78 -2.52 -10.51
CA GLU A 110 -23.49 -1.93 -11.83
C GLU A 110 -24.04 -0.51 -11.98
N LYS A 111 -25.04 -0.14 -11.16
CA LYS A 111 -25.75 1.15 -11.21
C LYS A 111 -26.24 1.57 -9.83
N ASP A 112 -26.56 2.86 -9.70
CA ASP A 112 -27.04 3.46 -8.46
C ASP A 112 -26.03 3.23 -7.33
N ALA A 113 -24.75 3.52 -7.57
CA ALA A 113 -23.70 3.32 -6.59
C ALA A 113 -23.63 4.47 -5.59
N ASP A 114 -23.33 4.15 -4.34
CA ASP A 114 -22.99 5.15 -3.32
C ASP A 114 -21.50 5.52 -3.39
N TYR A 115 -20.67 4.57 -3.86
CA TYR A 115 -19.23 4.74 -4.08
C TYR A 115 -18.82 4.21 -5.45
N VAL A 116 -17.93 4.94 -6.13
CA VAL A 116 -17.16 4.45 -7.28
C VAL A 116 -15.74 4.21 -6.81
N VAL A 117 -15.29 2.96 -6.87
CA VAL A 117 -13.94 2.57 -6.47
C VAL A 117 -13.13 2.17 -7.68
N ILE A 118 -11.99 2.82 -7.90
CA ILE A 118 -11.05 2.49 -8.97
C ILE A 118 -9.71 2.01 -8.42
N GLY A 119 -9.37 0.77 -8.77
CA GLY A 119 -8.03 0.20 -8.71
C GLY A 119 -7.50 -0.07 -10.12
N ILE A 120 -6.26 -0.56 -10.19
CA ILE A 120 -5.66 -0.93 -11.48
C ILE A 120 -6.53 -2.01 -12.15
N ASP A 121 -6.88 -1.77 -13.42
CA ASP A 121 -7.65 -2.69 -14.27
C ASP A 121 -6.98 -2.73 -15.65
N ARG A 122 -6.30 -3.85 -15.96
CA ARG A 122 -5.64 -4.03 -17.26
C ARG A 122 -6.62 -4.31 -18.40
N GLU A 123 -7.87 -4.62 -18.08
CA GLU A 123 -8.97 -4.82 -19.02
C GLU A 123 -9.98 -3.65 -18.96
N ILE A 124 -9.52 -2.47 -18.51
CA ILE A 124 -10.33 -1.26 -18.50
C ILE A 124 -10.72 -0.87 -19.94
N ASN A 125 -11.96 -0.43 -20.10
CA ASN A 125 -12.49 -0.02 -21.39
C ASN A 125 -13.35 1.25 -21.24
N TYR A 126 -13.76 1.80 -22.38
CA TYR A 126 -14.55 3.02 -22.43
C TYR A 126 -15.89 2.90 -21.69
N GLU A 127 -16.52 1.74 -21.71
CA GLU A 127 -17.83 1.53 -21.07
C GLU A 127 -17.71 1.57 -19.53
N LYS A 128 -16.72 0.87 -18.96
CA LYS A 128 -16.43 0.92 -17.52
C LYS A 128 -16.20 2.36 -17.05
N LEU A 129 -15.37 3.11 -17.79
CA LEU A 129 -15.09 4.52 -17.50
C LEU A 129 -16.34 5.40 -17.64
N THR A 130 -17.17 5.14 -18.66
CA THR A 130 -18.43 5.86 -18.87
C THR A 130 -19.36 5.65 -17.69
N GLN A 131 -19.57 4.40 -17.28
CA GLN A 131 -20.44 4.07 -16.15
C GLN A 131 -19.92 4.71 -14.86
N ALA A 132 -18.63 4.60 -14.54
CA ALA A 132 -18.04 5.29 -13.40
C ALA A 132 -18.30 6.81 -13.42
N CYS A 133 -18.13 7.45 -14.58
CA CYS A 133 -18.38 8.89 -14.71
C CYS A 133 -19.87 9.25 -14.56
N LEU A 134 -20.79 8.36 -14.92
CA LEU A 134 -22.23 8.56 -14.73
C LEU A 134 -22.60 8.44 -13.24
N GLU A 135 -22.09 7.42 -12.55
CA GLU A 135 -22.31 7.21 -11.12
C GLU A 135 -21.76 8.37 -10.27
N VAL A 136 -20.54 8.84 -10.55
CA VAL A 136 -19.97 10.00 -9.85
C VAL A 136 -20.83 11.26 -10.06
N ARG A 137 -21.36 11.49 -11.26
CA ARG A 137 -22.27 12.64 -11.51
C ARG A 137 -23.63 12.51 -10.83
N GLN A 138 -24.03 11.29 -10.47
CA GLN A 138 -25.23 11.03 -9.67
C GLN A 138 -24.99 11.19 -8.16
N GLY A 139 -23.75 11.47 -7.76
CA GLY A 139 -23.38 11.75 -6.37
C GLY A 139 -22.57 10.65 -5.69
N ALA A 140 -22.18 9.59 -6.40
CA ALA A 140 -21.30 8.57 -5.84
C ALA A 140 -19.94 9.16 -5.44
N VAL A 141 -19.42 8.75 -4.29
CA VAL A 141 -18.08 9.17 -3.83
C VAL A 141 -17.01 8.46 -4.65
N LEU A 142 -16.10 9.22 -5.26
CA LEU A 142 -14.99 8.67 -6.04
C LEU A 142 -13.79 8.32 -5.13
N LEU A 143 -13.49 7.03 -5.03
CA LEU A 143 -12.35 6.48 -4.30
C LEU A 143 -11.35 5.85 -5.27
N SER A 144 -10.06 6.08 -4.99
CA SER A 144 -8.97 5.45 -5.73
C SER A 144 -8.06 4.69 -4.78
N THR A 145 -7.78 3.42 -5.08
CA THR A 145 -7.00 2.56 -4.17
C THR A 145 -5.58 3.10 -3.97
N ASN A 146 -5.00 3.72 -4.99
CA ASN A 146 -3.70 4.40 -4.91
C ASN A 146 -3.54 5.45 -6.04
N GLY A 147 -2.65 6.41 -5.81
CA GLY A 147 -2.37 7.51 -6.73
C GLY A 147 -1.20 7.27 -7.68
N ASP A 148 -0.73 6.02 -7.86
CA ASP A 148 0.47 5.74 -8.65
C ASP A 148 0.25 6.12 -10.12
N ILE A 149 1.00 7.11 -10.62
CA ILE A 149 0.84 7.65 -11.98
C ILE A 149 1.31 6.64 -13.02
N ALA A 150 2.42 5.94 -12.76
CA ALA A 150 3.02 4.98 -13.67
C ALA A 150 3.65 3.81 -12.90
N ILE A 151 3.61 2.63 -13.51
CA ILE A 151 4.12 1.37 -12.94
C ILE A 151 5.29 0.86 -13.81
N PRO A 152 6.43 0.48 -13.21
CA PRO A 152 7.54 -0.09 -13.97
C PRO A 152 7.23 -1.52 -14.44
N THR A 153 7.51 -1.81 -15.70
CA THR A 153 7.42 -3.16 -16.30
C THR A 153 8.62 -3.41 -17.22
N GLU A 154 8.78 -4.65 -17.72
CA GLU A 154 9.78 -4.96 -18.75
C GLU A 154 9.61 -4.15 -20.05
N ARG A 155 8.39 -3.67 -20.31
CA ARG A 155 8.06 -2.84 -21.48
C ARG A 155 8.37 -1.34 -21.25
N GLY A 156 8.83 -0.97 -20.06
CA GLY A 156 8.99 0.41 -19.60
C GLY A 156 7.89 0.84 -18.62
N MET A 157 7.78 2.14 -18.42
CA MET A 157 6.75 2.75 -17.55
C MET A 157 5.39 2.70 -18.24
N VAL A 158 4.44 1.98 -17.65
CA VAL A 158 3.05 1.90 -18.13
C VAL A 158 2.12 2.69 -17.22
N PRO A 159 0.91 3.07 -17.66
CA PRO A 159 -0.04 3.78 -16.82
C PRO A 159 -0.35 3.03 -15.51
N GLY A 160 -0.30 3.75 -14.39
CA GLY A 160 -0.73 3.27 -13.09
C GLY A 160 -2.18 3.64 -12.77
N ASN A 161 -2.63 3.28 -11.58
CA ASN A 161 -4.02 3.52 -11.18
C ASN A 161 -4.37 5.00 -11.08
N GLY A 162 -3.43 5.85 -10.66
CA GLY A 162 -3.62 7.30 -10.60
C GLY A 162 -3.90 7.89 -11.98
N ALA A 163 -3.23 7.40 -13.02
CA ALA A 163 -3.49 7.82 -14.40
C ALA A 163 -4.88 7.38 -14.90
N LEU A 164 -5.34 6.18 -14.54
CA LEU A 164 -6.71 5.74 -14.86
C LEU A 164 -7.77 6.55 -14.10
N THR A 165 -7.52 6.82 -12.82
CA THR A 165 -8.37 7.65 -11.96
C THR A 165 -8.54 9.06 -12.54
N ALA A 166 -7.48 9.64 -13.09
CA ALA A 166 -7.50 10.97 -13.70
C ALA A 166 -8.53 11.10 -14.83
N VAL A 167 -8.79 10.03 -15.59
CA VAL A 167 -9.80 10.06 -16.67
C VAL A 167 -11.19 10.35 -16.11
N ILE A 168 -11.56 9.69 -15.00
CA ILE A 168 -12.84 9.91 -14.32
C ILE A 168 -12.84 11.29 -13.67
N SER A 169 -11.81 11.60 -12.87
CA SER A 169 -11.70 12.86 -12.13
C SER A 169 -11.82 14.09 -13.03
N VAL A 170 -11.10 14.12 -14.15
CA VAL A 170 -11.14 15.24 -15.10
C VAL A 170 -12.50 15.33 -15.81
N SER A 171 -13.06 14.19 -16.21
CA SER A 171 -14.36 14.12 -16.88
C SER A 171 -15.48 14.65 -15.98
N THR A 172 -15.46 14.30 -14.69
CA THR A 172 -16.50 14.63 -13.72
C THR A 172 -16.20 15.91 -12.93
N ARG A 173 -14.98 16.46 -13.02
CA ARG A 173 -14.47 17.56 -12.18
C ARG A 173 -14.60 17.27 -10.69
N THR A 174 -14.42 16.00 -10.33
CA THR A 174 -14.51 15.51 -8.95
C THR A 174 -13.14 15.05 -8.51
N GLU A 175 -12.69 15.55 -7.36
CA GLU A 175 -11.45 15.11 -6.74
C GLU A 175 -11.64 13.73 -6.10
N PRO A 176 -10.82 12.73 -6.45
CA PRO A 176 -10.88 11.41 -5.83
C PRO A 176 -10.30 11.46 -4.42
N ILE A 177 -10.79 10.59 -3.54
CA ILE A 177 -10.10 10.29 -2.28
C ILE A 177 -9.14 9.13 -2.56
N PHE A 178 -7.84 9.36 -2.39
CA PHE A 178 -6.82 8.33 -2.49
C PHE A 178 -6.65 7.62 -1.14
N VAL A 179 -6.58 6.28 -1.19
CA VAL A 179 -6.49 5.45 0.02
C VAL A 179 -5.05 5.03 0.33
N GLY A 180 -4.34 4.54 -0.67
CA GLY A 180 -2.98 4.02 -0.55
C GLY A 180 -1.93 5.08 -0.26
N LYS A 181 -0.70 4.63 -0.04
CA LYS A 181 0.48 5.47 0.20
C LYS A 181 0.64 6.45 -0.98
N PRO A 182 0.99 7.74 -0.77
CA PRO A 182 1.45 8.36 0.48
C PRO A 182 0.35 8.85 1.44
N GLU A 183 -0.91 8.46 1.27
CA GLU A 183 -1.97 8.96 2.14
C GLU A 183 -1.91 8.34 3.54
N SER A 184 -2.25 9.13 4.57
CA SER A 184 -2.24 8.64 5.95
C SER A 184 -3.34 7.61 6.23
N LEU A 185 -4.37 7.57 5.37
CA LEU A 185 -5.54 6.72 5.54
C LEU A 185 -5.17 5.24 5.63
N ILE A 186 -4.34 4.73 4.72
CA ILE A 186 -3.86 3.34 4.77
C ILE A 186 -3.01 3.07 6.01
N MET A 187 -2.22 4.05 6.47
CA MET A 187 -1.39 3.92 7.68
C MET A 187 -2.26 3.84 8.94
N ASP A 188 -3.24 4.73 9.07
CA ASP A 188 -4.16 4.77 10.21
C ASP A 188 -4.94 3.46 10.35
N ARG A 189 -5.35 2.86 9.22
CA ARG A 189 -6.03 1.57 9.22
C ARG A 189 -5.08 0.41 9.54
N ALA A 190 -3.87 0.42 8.98
CA ALA A 190 -2.85 -0.57 9.30
C ALA A 190 -2.49 -0.55 10.80
N LEU A 191 -2.34 0.62 11.41
CA LEU A 191 -2.12 0.78 12.85
C LEU A 191 -3.27 0.20 13.67
N LYS A 192 -4.52 0.49 13.28
CA LYS A 192 -5.70 -0.07 13.95
C LYS A 192 -5.72 -1.59 13.90
N ARG A 193 -5.32 -2.19 12.78
CA ARG A 193 -5.20 -3.65 12.61
C ARG A 193 -4.05 -4.23 13.44
N LEU A 194 -2.93 -3.52 13.53
CA LEU A 194 -1.79 -3.89 14.38
C LEU A 194 -2.09 -3.80 15.88
N GLY A 195 -2.93 -2.85 16.28
CA GLY A 195 -3.27 -2.61 17.69
C GLY A 195 -2.20 -1.84 18.47
N TYR A 196 -1.34 -1.06 17.79
CA TYR A 196 -0.25 -0.28 18.38
C TYR A 196 -0.37 1.22 18.07
N GLY A 197 0.18 2.05 18.96
CA GLY A 197 0.27 3.50 18.79
C GLY A 197 1.26 3.90 17.69
N ARG A 198 1.10 5.10 17.12
CA ARG A 198 1.97 5.64 16.05
C ARG A 198 3.44 5.70 16.48
N GLU A 199 3.65 6.07 17.74
CA GLU A 199 4.95 6.16 18.39
C GLU A 199 5.60 4.80 18.68
N GLU A 200 4.87 3.69 18.57
CA GLU A 200 5.37 2.34 18.84
C GLU A 200 5.71 1.57 17.57
N VAL A 201 5.38 2.12 16.41
CA VAL A 201 5.48 1.46 15.10
C VAL A 201 6.55 2.14 14.25
N LEU A 202 7.27 1.34 13.46
CA LEU A 202 8.20 1.82 12.45
C LEU A 202 7.70 1.46 11.06
N MET A 203 7.61 2.44 10.16
CA MET A 203 7.35 2.20 8.73
C MET A 203 8.68 2.02 7.99
N VAL A 204 8.86 0.87 7.35
CA VAL A 204 10.04 0.50 6.57
C VAL A 204 9.69 0.50 5.09
N GLY A 205 10.46 1.24 4.27
CA GLY A 205 10.24 1.27 2.83
C GLY A 205 11.42 1.88 2.07
N ASP A 206 11.41 1.73 0.74
CA ASP A 206 12.46 2.22 -0.15
C ASP A 206 12.05 3.45 -0.97
N ASN A 207 10.76 3.76 -1.02
CA ASN A 207 10.26 4.88 -1.82
C ASN A 207 9.91 6.05 -0.92
N TYR A 208 10.68 7.14 -1.04
CA TYR A 208 10.44 8.35 -0.24
C TYR A 208 9.05 8.94 -0.51
N ASN A 209 8.63 8.96 -1.78
CA ASN A 209 7.40 9.62 -2.20
C ASN A 209 6.13 8.88 -1.79
N THR A 210 6.22 7.59 -1.42
CA THR A 210 5.08 6.79 -0.93
C THR A 210 5.26 6.40 0.52
N ASP A 211 6.26 5.58 0.84
CA ASP A 211 6.40 4.91 2.13
C ASP A 211 6.77 5.89 3.23
N ILE A 212 7.81 6.68 2.97
CA ILE A 212 8.36 7.62 3.95
C ILE A 212 7.40 8.79 4.13
N LYS A 213 6.88 9.37 3.03
CA LYS A 213 5.83 10.40 3.11
C LYS A 213 4.57 9.91 3.82
N ALA A 214 4.13 8.67 3.60
CA ALA A 214 2.98 8.13 4.33
C ALA A 214 3.26 8.03 5.83
N GLY A 215 4.43 7.50 6.22
CA GLY A 215 4.83 7.44 7.63
C GLY A 215 4.88 8.82 8.28
N ILE A 216 5.53 9.79 7.63
CA ILE A 216 5.62 11.18 8.10
C ILE A 216 4.23 11.81 8.27
N ARG A 217 3.36 11.69 7.26
CA ARG A 217 1.98 12.23 7.30
C ARG A 217 1.14 11.58 8.40
N ALA A 218 1.37 10.30 8.68
CA ALA A 218 0.71 9.57 9.75
C ALA A 218 1.35 9.80 11.14
N GLY A 219 2.49 10.51 11.22
CA GLY A 219 3.23 10.70 12.46
C GLY A 219 3.91 9.42 12.99
N ILE A 220 4.24 8.49 12.09
CA ILE A 220 4.95 7.24 12.37
C ILE A 220 6.44 7.46 12.06
N ASP A 221 7.32 6.94 12.91
CA ASP A 221 8.76 6.93 12.61
C ASP A 221 9.04 6.09 11.36
N THR A 222 10.03 6.51 10.56
CA THR A 222 10.30 5.90 9.26
C THR A 222 11.75 5.42 9.13
N LEU A 223 11.92 4.25 8.52
CA LEU A 223 13.19 3.71 8.09
C LEU A 223 13.19 3.64 6.57
N MET A 224 14.04 4.45 5.95
CA MET A 224 14.29 4.40 4.51
C MET A 224 15.45 3.46 4.21
N VAL A 225 15.21 2.50 3.30
CA VAL A 225 16.24 1.63 2.73
C VAL A 225 16.58 1.99 1.29
N GLU A 226 17.83 1.84 0.87
CA GLU A 226 18.29 2.21 -0.48
C GLU A 226 18.38 0.97 -1.40
N THR A 227 17.38 0.09 -1.34
CA THR A 227 17.32 -1.15 -2.12
C THR A 227 16.40 -1.07 -3.34
N GLY A 228 15.59 -0.01 -3.43
CA GLY A 228 14.51 0.10 -4.39
C GLY A 228 14.51 1.38 -5.22
N LEU A 229 13.49 2.23 -5.07
CA LEU A 229 13.20 3.33 -5.99
C LEU A 229 13.94 4.63 -5.67
N SER A 230 14.02 5.04 -4.40
CA SER A 230 14.62 6.31 -4.00
C SER A 230 16.04 6.15 -3.48
N SER A 231 16.91 7.10 -3.81
CA SER A 231 18.26 7.24 -3.25
C SER A 231 18.27 8.22 -2.08
N PHE A 232 19.20 8.06 -1.13
CA PHE A 232 19.43 9.08 -0.10
C PHE A 232 19.89 10.41 -0.66
N ASN A 233 20.51 10.39 -1.85
CA ASN A 233 20.95 11.60 -2.56
C ASN A 233 19.80 12.34 -3.25
N ASP A 234 18.63 11.72 -3.40
CA ASP A 234 17.44 12.38 -3.96
C ASP A 234 16.75 13.29 -2.93
N LEU A 235 17.10 13.16 -1.65
CA LEU A 235 16.55 13.98 -0.57
C LEU A 235 17.20 15.36 -0.56
N THR A 236 16.36 16.40 -0.47
CA THR A 236 16.78 17.80 -0.42
C THR A 236 16.67 18.37 1.00
N ASP A 237 17.25 19.54 1.25
CA ASP A 237 17.15 20.19 2.58
C ASP A 237 15.70 20.64 2.92
N ASP A 238 14.84 20.79 1.90
CA ASP A 238 13.43 21.13 2.07
C ASP A 238 12.55 19.92 2.42
N ASP A 239 13.11 18.71 2.33
CA ASP A 239 12.40 17.48 2.65
C ASP A 239 12.32 17.22 4.16
N VAL A 240 11.19 16.66 4.58
CA VAL A 240 11.12 16.06 5.92
C VAL A 240 11.82 14.71 5.85
N HIS A 241 13.02 14.64 6.41
CA HIS A 241 13.85 13.45 6.33
C HIS A 241 13.25 12.25 7.10
N PRO A 242 13.51 11.00 6.64
CA PRO A 242 13.15 9.81 7.39
C PRO A 242 13.86 9.76 8.75
N THR A 243 13.23 9.13 9.75
CA THR A 243 13.80 8.97 11.10
C THR A 243 15.14 8.23 11.05
N TYR A 244 15.24 7.21 10.18
CA TYR A 244 16.45 6.44 9.95
C TYR A 244 16.72 6.22 8.46
N LYS A 245 18.01 6.11 8.12
CA LYS A 245 18.52 5.72 6.81
C LYS A 245 19.46 4.53 6.99
N CYS A 246 19.21 3.43 6.29
CA CYS A 246 20.07 2.25 6.25
C CYS A 246 20.20 1.76 4.82
N PHE A 247 21.39 1.37 4.37
CA PHE A 247 21.54 0.92 2.98
C PHE A 247 20.63 -0.27 2.66
N ASP A 248 20.43 -1.17 3.61
CA ASP A 248 19.57 -2.33 3.52
C ASP A 248 19.03 -2.76 4.89
N LEU A 249 18.27 -3.86 4.91
CA LEU A 249 17.71 -4.43 6.13
C LEU A 249 18.78 -5.07 7.05
N PHE A 250 19.94 -5.47 6.52
CA PHE A 250 21.04 -5.97 7.34
C PHE A 250 21.67 -4.88 8.19
N ASP A 251 21.89 -3.70 7.61
CA ASP A 251 22.40 -2.52 8.31
C ASP A 251 21.44 -2.14 9.44
N TRP A 252 20.12 -2.17 9.20
CA TRP A 252 19.13 -1.93 10.26
C TRP A 252 19.22 -2.95 11.40
N MET A 253 19.26 -4.26 11.11
CA MET A 253 19.37 -5.29 12.16
C MET A 253 20.65 -5.15 12.98
N LYS A 254 21.78 -4.80 12.35
CA LYS A 254 23.05 -4.56 13.07
C LYS A 254 22.96 -3.37 14.02
N LYS A 255 22.31 -2.30 13.55
CA LYS A 255 22.10 -1.05 14.26
C LYS A 255 21.10 -1.17 15.42
N SER A 256 20.04 -1.94 15.25
CA SER A 256 19.01 -2.14 16.28
C SER A 256 19.51 -3.02 17.43
N ASP A 257 20.24 -4.09 17.13
CA ASP A 257 20.72 -5.05 18.12
C ASP A 257 22.13 -4.76 18.66
N GLY A 258 22.84 -3.77 18.10
CA GLY A 258 24.26 -3.53 18.41
C GLY A 258 25.17 -4.72 18.08
N THR A 259 24.72 -5.66 17.24
CA THR A 259 25.37 -6.95 16.98
C THR A 259 25.79 -7.05 15.51
N THR A 260 27.01 -7.49 15.24
CA THR A 260 27.49 -7.80 13.88
C THR A 260 27.11 -9.23 13.49
N TYR A 261 26.22 -9.39 12.51
CA TYR A 261 25.96 -10.65 11.79
C TYR A 261 27.04 -10.92 10.75
#